data_AF-A0A1M4SIA1-F1
#
_entry.id   AF-A0A1M4SIA1-F1
#
_cell.length_a   1.000
_cell.length_b   1.000
_cell.length_c   1.000
_cell.angle_alpha   90.00
_cell.angle_beta   90.00
_cell.angle_gamma   90.00
#
_symmetry.space_group_name_H-M   'P 1'
#
loop_
_entity.id
_entity.type
_entity.pdbx_description
1 polymer ?
#
loop_
_entity_poly.entity_id
_entity_poly.type
_entity_poly.pdbx_seq_one_letter_code
_entity_poly.pdbx_strand_id
1 'polypeptide(L)'
;MINTTKAKLDINIGGEHLVIQQRYEALSAFNDLLIAIWFLIGSFFFLNDSLVESGTWLFIAGSAQLLIKPFIKLTSLVHLYRIQNRYNNE
;
A
#
# COMPACT_ATOMS: atom_id res chain seq x y z
N MET A 1 -22.37 -26.20 -19.26
CA MET A 1 -21.34 -25.14 -19.11
C MET A 1 -21.44 -24.60 -17.70
N ILE A 2 -20.47 -24.89 -16.84
CA ILE A 2 -20.47 -24.42 -15.45
C ILE A 2 -20.01 -22.96 -15.48
N ASN A 3 -20.93 -22.01 -15.30
CA ASN A 3 -20.59 -20.61 -15.12
C ASN A 3 -19.85 -20.47 -13.79
N THR A 4 -18.53 -20.36 -13.85
CA THR A 4 -17.69 -19.99 -12.72
C THR A 4 -17.97 -18.52 -12.45
N THR A 5 -19.00 -18.24 -11.65
CA THR A 5 -19.18 -16.96 -11.00
C THR A 5 -17.94 -16.76 -10.15
N LYS A 6 -16.97 -16.05 -10.74
CA LYS A 6 -15.82 -15.48 -10.05
C LYS A 6 -16.45 -14.65 -8.94
N ALA A 7 -16.53 -15.22 -7.74
CA ALA A 7 -17.05 -14.56 -6.57
C ALA A 7 -16.15 -13.36 -6.34
N LYS A 8 -16.51 -12.25 -6.97
CA LYS A 8 -16.15 -10.91 -6.56
C LYS A 8 -16.75 -10.86 -5.15
N LEU A 9 -15.93 -11.21 -4.17
CA LEU A 9 -16.18 -10.89 -2.77
C LEU A 9 -16.24 -9.35 -2.73
N ASP A 10 -17.39 -8.79 -3.11
CA ASP A 10 -17.85 -7.49 -2.65
C ASP A 10 -18.08 -7.67 -1.16
N ILE A 11 -16.99 -7.66 -0.39
CA ILE A 11 -17.06 -7.54 1.06
C ILE A 11 -17.49 -6.11 1.31
N ASN A 12 -18.80 -5.88 1.26
CA ASN A 12 -19.42 -4.65 1.71
C ASN A 12 -19.35 -4.64 3.24
N ILE A 13 -18.16 -4.38 3.78
CA ILE A 13 -17.98 -4.04 5.19
C ILE A 13 -18.59 -2.64 5.32
N GLY A 14 -19.68 -2.57 6.08
CA GLY A 14 -20.68 -1.51 6.10
C GLY A 14 -20.17 -0.08 5.88
N GLY A 15 -21.01 0.74 5.25
CA GLY A 15 -20.70 2.05 4.65
C GLY A 15 -19.87 3.07 5.46
N GLU A 16 -19.71 2.88 6.76
CA GLU A 16 -18.77 3.62 7.62
C GLU A 16 -17.29 3.28 7.30
N HIS A 17 -16.97 2.03 6.97
CA HIS A 17 -15.60 1.60 6.66
C HIS A 17 -15.16 2.05 5.26
N LEU A 18 -16.09 2.17 4.30
CA LEU A 18 -15.82 2.61 2.93
C LEU A 18 -15.31 4.07 2.86
N VAL A 19 -15.82 4.95 3.72
CA VAL A 19 -15.35 6.35 3.78
C VAL A 19 -13.93 6.43 4.35
N ILE A 20 -13.63 5.61 5.36
CA ILE A 20 -12.28 5.50 5.93
C ILE A 20 -11.33 4.96 4.85
N GLN A 21 -11.71 3.88 4.18
CA GLN A 21 -10.89 3.22 3.16
C GLN A 21 -10.59 4.13 1.96
N GLN A 22 -11.55 4.92 1.48
CA GLN A 22 -11.31 5.92 0.42
C GLN A 22 -10.31 6.99 0.83
N ARG A 23 -10.39 7.48 2.07
CA ARG A 23 -9.41 8.47 2.60
C ARG A 23 -8.02 7.85 2.74
N TYR A 24 -7.94 6.61 3.21
CA TYR A 24 -6.68 5.85 3.26
C TYR A 24 -6.12 5.57 1.87
N GLU A 25 -6.95 5.31 0.87
CA GLU A 25 -6.53 5.09 -0.51
C GLU A 25 -5.99 6.39 -1.13
N ALA A 26 -6.64 7.53 -0.89
CA ALA A 26 -6.12 8.84 -1.29
C ALA A 26 -4.80 9.20 -0.58
N LEU A 27 -4.71 8.97 0.74
CA LEU A 27 -3.47 9.15 1.50
C LEU A 27 -2.36 8.22 1.02
N SER A 28 -2.68 6.96 0.69
CA SER A 28 -1.72 6.01 0.13
C SER A 28 -1.24 6.43 -1.25
N ALA A 29 -2.13 6.92 -2.12
CA ALA A 29 -1.77 7.42 -3.43
C ALA A 29 -0.88 8.68 -3.33
N PHE A 30 -1.18 9.56 -2.38
CA PHE A 30 -0.33 10.73 -2.09
C PHE A 30 1.05 10.31 -1.55
N ASN A 31 1.10 9.32 -0.66
CA ASN A 31 2.38 8.76 -0.19
C ASN A 31 3.19 8.14 -1.34
N ASP A 32 2.55 7.42 -2.25
CA ASP A 32 3.20 6.86 -3.44
C ASP A 32 3.76 7.96 -4.36
N LEU A 33 3.04 9.08 -4.51
CA LEU A 33 3.52 10.25 -5.24
C LEU A 33 4.74 10.88 -4.55
N LEU A 34 4.71 11.05 -3.23
CA LEU A 34 5.85 11.56 -2.47
C LEU A 34 7.07 10.68 -2.62
N ILE A 35 6.90 9.35 -2.51
CA ILE A 35 7.97 8.37 -2.77
C ILE A 35 8.58 8.61 -4.15
N ALA A 36 7.75 8.69 -5.20
CA ALA A 36 8.23 8.90 -6.55
C ALA A 36 9.05 10.20 -6.69
N ILE A 37 8.60 11.28 -6.03
CA ILE A 37 9.32 12.57 -6.00
C ILE A 37 10.66 12.43 -5.27
N TRP A 38 10.69 11.81 -4.08
CA TRP A 38 11.93 11.62 -3.32
C TRP A 38 12.93 10.75 -4.08
N PHE A 39 12.48 9.67 -4.71
CA PHE A 39 13.34 8.83 -5.54
C PHE A 39 13.88 9.61 -6.73
N LEU A 40 13.05 10.39 -7.43
CA LEU A 40 13.48 11.20 -8.57
C LEU A 40 14.51 12.26 -8.17
N ILE A 41 14.25 13.02 -7.10
CA ILE A 41 15.19 14.04 -6.59
C ILE A 41 16.47 13.38 -6.10
N GLY A 42 16.38 12.28 -5.36
CA GLY A 42 17.53 11.51 -4.90
C GLY A 42 18.39 11.03 -6.06
N SER A 43 17.79 10.58 -7.16
CA SER A 43 18.51 10.21 -8.38
C SER A 43 19.29 11.39 -8.97
N PHE A 44 18.75 12.61 -8.97
CA PHE A 44 19.49 13.80 -9.38
C PHE A 44 20.64 14.12 -8.43
N PHE A 45 20.45 13.95 -7.12
CA PHE A 45 21.50 14.20 -6.12
C PHE A 45 22.68 13.23 -6.28
N PHE A 46 22.43 12.00 -6.72
CA PHE A 46 23.47 11.02 -7.02
C PHE A 46 24.37 11.38 -8.22
N LEU A 47 24.00 12.39 -9.03
CA LEU A 47 24.83 12.85 -10.15
C LEU A 47 25.99 13.74 -9.70
N ASN A 48 26.07 14.12 -8.42
CA ASN A 48 27.06 15.05 -7.92
C ASN A 48 27.56 14.60 -6.54
N ASP A 49 28.86 14.34 -6.42
CA ASP A 49 29.46 13.74 -5.21
C ASP A 49 29.14 14.50 -3.91
N SER A 50 29.02 15.83 -3.97
CA SER A 50 28.69 16.66 -2.81
C SER A 50 27.25 16.49 -2.31
N LEU A 51 26.35 15.94 -3.13
CA LEU A 51 24.92 15.80 -2.82
C LEU A 51 24.54 14.33 -2.52
N VAL A 52 25.47 13.38 -2.72
CA VAL A 52 25.23 11.95 -2.53
C VAL A 52 24.76 11.61 -1.12
N GLU A 53 25.32 12.23 -0.08
CA GLU A 53 24.89 12.00 1.31
C GLU A 53 23.43 12.41 1.51
N SER A 54 23.05 13.60 1.03
CA SER A 54 21.66 14.09 1.08
C SER A 54 20.71 13.21 0.26
N GLY A 55 21.14 12.76 -0.91
CA GLY A 55 20.38 11.85 -1.77
C GLY A 55 20.16 10.50 -1.09
N THR A 56 21.16 9.98 -0.39
CA THR A 56 21.09 8.71 0.34
C THR A 56 20.04 8.75 1.44
N TRP A 57 19.98 9.83 2.23
CA TRP A 57 18.92 10.01 3.23
C TRP A 57 17.52 10.10 2.61
N LEU A 58 17.39 10.77 1.47
CA LEU A 58 16.14 10.82 0.69
C LEU A 58 15.68 9.42 0.24
N PHE A 59 16.63 8.61 -0.25
CA PHE A 59 16.39 7.23 -0.65
C PHE A 59 15.97 6.35 0.54
N ILE A 60 16.60 6.51 1.71
CA ILE A 60 16.24 5.78 2.94
C ILE A 60 14.81 6.15 3.37
N ALA A 61 14.49 7.45 3.39
CA ALA A 61 13.16 7.93 3.76
C ALA A 61 12.08 7.43 2.78
N GLY A 62 12.31 7.56 1.47
CA GLY A 62 11.41 7.04 0.45
C GLY A 62 11.23 5.53 0.52
N SER A 63 12.30 4.78 0.83
CA SER A 63 12.25 3.33 1.02
C SER A 63 11.44 2.93 2.27
N ALA A 64 11.56 3.68 3.36
CA ALA A 64 10.73 3.46 4.54
C ALA A 64 9.25 3.73 4.24
N GLN A 65 8.94 4.80 3.49
CA GLN A 65 7.56 5.11 3.07
C GLN A 65 6.95 4.03 2.18
N LEU A 66 7.74 3.33 1.36
CA LEU A 66 7.27 2.21 0.53
C LEU A 66 6.68 1.06 1.36
N LEU A 67 7.09 0.89 2.61
CA LEU A 67 6.62 -0.20 3.48
C LEU A 67 5.18 -0.01 3.98
N ILE A 68 4.64 1.21 3.93
CA ILE A 68 3.30 1.51 4.46
C ILE A 68 2.22 0.72 3.72
N LYS A 69 2.25 0.71 2.39
CA LYS A 69 1.26 0.05 1.52
C LYS A 69 1.24 -1.48 1.67
N PRO A 70 2.37 -2.21 1.63
CA PRO A 70 2.38 -3.65 1.88
C PRO A 70 1.98 -3.98 3.32
N PHE A 71 2.25 -3.13 4.31
CA PHE A 71 1.82 -3.37 5.69
C PHE A 71 0.29 -3.35 5.82
N ILE A 72 -0.37 -2.36 5.21
CA ILE A 72 -1.84 -2.28 5.16
C ILE A 72 -2.44 -3.48 4.41
N LYS A 73 -1.81 -3.89 3.30
CA LYS A 73 -2.27 -5.05 2.54
C LYS A 73 -2.08 -6.36 3.32
N LEU A 74 -0.99 -6.48 4.08
CA LEU A 74 -0.70 -7.65 4.90
C LEU A 74 -1.71 -7.80 6.05
N THR A 75 -2.04 -6.70 6.75
CA THR A 75 -3.05 -6.75 7.82
C THR A 75 -4.43 -7.12 7.28
N SER A 76 -4.81 -6.61 6.10
CA SER A 76 -6.04 -6.99 5.41
C SER A 76 -6.05 -8.48 5.04
N LEU A 77 -4.96 -9.01 4.47
CA LEU A 77 -4.86 -10.44 4.13
C LEU A 77 -4.93 -11.35 5.36
N VAL A 78 -4.24 -10.99 6.45
CA VAL A 78 -4.28 -11.76 7.71
C VAL A 78 -5.69 -11.74 8.32
N HIS A 79 -6.37 -10.60 8.31
CA HIS A 79 -7.73 -10.49 8.81
C HIS A 79 -8.71 -11.32 7.97
N LEU A 80 -8.59 -11.26 6.65
CA LEU A 80 -9.44 -12.02 5.72
C LEU A 80 -9.22 -13.53 5.86
N TYR A 81 -7.96 -13.97 5.99
CA TYR A 81 -7.62 -15.38 6.23
C TYR A 81 -8.29 -15.91 7.51
N ARG A 82 -8.34 -15.10 8.56
CA ARG A 82 -8.97 -15.47 9.84
C ARG A 82 -10.49 -15.64 9.73
N ILE A 83 -11.15 -14.85 8.87
CA ILE A 83 -12.59 -14.93 8.62
C ILE A 83 -12.91 -16.14 7.74
N GLN A 84 -12.14 -16.35 6.66
CA GLN A 84 -12.32 -17.50 5.74
C GLN A 84 -12.26 -18.85 6.48
N ASN A 85 -11.35 -19.00 7.45
CA ASN A 85 -11.20 -20.24 8.20
C ASN A 85 -12.38 -20.56 9.14
N ARG A 86 -13.24 -19.59 9.47
CA ARG A 86 -14.47 -19.87 10.24
C ARG A 86 -15.59 -20.42 9.37
N TYR A 87 -15.65 -20.04 8.10
CA TYR A 87 -16.71 -20.48 7.19
C TYR A 87 -16.47 -21.90 6.63
N ASN A 88 -15.22 -22.35 6.59
CA ASN A 88 -14.87 -23.70 6.11
C ASN A 88 -15.05 -24.82 7.17
N ASN A 89 -15.55 -24.50 8.37
CA ASN A 89 -15.75 -25.45 9.48
C ASN A 89 -17.23 -25.64 9.87
N GLU A 90 -18.17 -25.12 9.08
CA GLU A 90 -19.61 -25.43 9.12
C GLU A 90 -20.01 -26.18 7.84
#